data_AF-A0A4U0EZB8-F1
#
_entry.id   AF-A0A4U0EZB8-F1
#
_cell.length_a   1.000
_cell.length_b   1.000
_cell.length_c   1.000
_cell.angle_alpha   90.00
_cell.angle_beta   90.00
_cell.angle_gamma   90.00
#
_symmetry.space_group_name_H-M   'P 1'
#
loop_
_entity.id
_entity.type
_entity.pdbx_description
1 polymer ?
#
loop_
_entity_poly.entity_id
_entity_poly.type
_entity_poly.pdbx_seq_one_letter_code
_entity_poly.pdbx_strand_id
1 'polypeptide(L)'
;MKSIFFIISITIVMFSCKNEPKQPEEKTEIKKTKVLPKLEPNRYNVAFLIMDGTYNTELTAPFDIFQHTIFREGIKAMNVFTVANTDEAITTFEGMRILPDFNYLIDELPLIDILVVPSAENHLGKDLEDQAMINFVKQVDKEAKFITSHCDGAFVLAKAGLLNNKVSTTFPSDIDKMRDMFPNLDIRKEVLFVHDGKYITSAGGAKSFEAALYLCEFLYGKKVAQQLAGGLVIDWNVDNVPHLVIDQP
;
A
#
# COMPACT_ATOMS: atom_id res chain seq x y z
N MET A 1 -63.04 10.48 -67.31
CA MET A 1 -62.57 11.42 -66.26
C MET A 1 -62.44 10.65 -64.95
N LYS A 2 -61.25 10.71 -64.32
CA LYS A 2 -60.87 10.20 -62.99
C LYS A 2 -60.81 8.67 -62.80
N SER A 3 -59.60 8.17 -62.53
CA SER A 3 -59.18 7.38 -61.36
C SER A 3 -57.90 6.61 -61.74
N ILE A 4 -56.71 7.09 -61.37
CA ILE A 4 -55.92 6.64 -60.19
C ILE A 4 -55.79 5.12 -60.12
N PHE A 5 -54.63 4.61 -60.54
CA PHE A 5 -53.92 3.49 -59.91
C PHE A 5 -52.42 3.66 -60.21
N PHE A 6 -51.67 4.09 -59.20
CA PHE A 6 -50.21 4.23 -59.25
C PHE A 6 -49.63 2.90 -58.75
N ILE A 7 -49.19 2.04 -59.67
CA ILE A 7 -48.47 0.81 -59.32
C ILE A 7 -47.00 1.20 -59.16
N ILE A 8 -46.56 1.35 -57.91
CA ILE A 8 -45.14 1.49 -57.57
C ILE A 8 -44.53 0.09 -57.63
N SER A 9 -43.81 -0.20 -58.72
CA SER A 9 -42.93 -1.36 -58.80
C SER A 9 -41.72 -1.09 -57.91
N ILE A 10 -41.64 -1.77 -56.77
CA ILE A 10 -40.44 -1.79 -55.92
C ILE A 10 -39.39 -2.65 -56.62
N THR A 11 -38.43 -2.01 -57.26
CA THR A 11 -37.22 -2.67 -57.76
C THR A 11 -36.25 -2.82 -56.59
N ILE A 12 -36.18 -4.03 -56.03
CA ILE A 12 -35.15 -4.40 -55.05
C ILE A 12 -33.80 -4.42 -55.77
N VAL A 13 -32.99 -3.38 -55.57
CA VAL A 13 -31.58 -3.38 -55.97
C VAL A 13 -30.80 -4.11 -54.88
N MET A 14 -30.47 -5.38 -55.12
CA MET A 14 -29.48 -6.12 -54.34
C MET A 14 -28.11 -5.50 -54.61
N PHE A 15 -27.69 -4.53 -53.79
CA PHE A 15 -26.29 -4.14 -53.70
C PHE A 15 -25.53 -5.28 -53.03
N SER A 16 -24.91 -6.11 -53.86
CA SER A 16 -23.89 -7.07 -53.44
C SER A 16 -22.68 -6.28 -52.94
N CYS A 17 -22.57 -6.10 -51.62
CA CYS A 17 -21.34 -5.63 -50.99
C CYS A 17 -20.27 -6.70 -51.22
N LYS A 18 -19.35 -6.44 -52.16
CA LYS A 18 -18.07 -7.15 -52.22
C LYS A 18 -17.34 -6.87 -50.90
N ASN A 19 -17.26 -7.87 -50.03
CA ASN A 19 -16.32 -7.87 -48.93
C ASN A 19 -14.91 -7.94 -49.53
N GLU A 20 -14.20 -6.81 -49.55
CA GLU A 20 -12.74 -6.87 -49.63
C GLU A 20 -12.22 -7.58 -48.39
N PRO A 21 -11.26 -8.52 -48.52
CA PRO A 21 -10.64 -9.13 -47.36
C PRO A 21 -9.93 -8.02 -46.58
N LYS A 22 -10.41 -7.72 -45.37
CA LYS A 22 -9.67 -6.93 -44.40
C LYS A 22 -8.30 -7.58 -44.26
N GLN A 23 -7.23 -6.84 -44.56
CA GLN A 23 -5.89 -7.23 -44.16
C GLN A 23 -5.91 -7.57 -42.67
N PRO A 24 -5.17 -8.59 -42.22
CA PRO A 24 -5.09 -8.88 -40.80
C PRO A 24 -4.62 -7.59 -40.12
N GLU A 25 -5.44 -7.04 -39.22
CA GLU A 25 -4.95 -6.04 -38.27
C GLU A 25 -3.81 -6.73 -37.52
N GLU A 26 -2.59 -6.37 -37.89
CA GLU A 26 -1.37 -6.76 -37.20
C GLU A 26 -1.54 -6.18 -35.80
N LYS A 27 -2.03 -7.01 -34.87
CA LYS A 27 -2.05 -6.70 -33.45
C LYS A 27 -0.60 -6.50 -33.07
N THR A 28 -0.12 -5.26 -33.16
CA THR A 28 1.16 -4.88 -32.60
C THR A 28 1.00 -5.16 -31.11
N GLU A 29 1.54 -6.27 -30.64
CA GLU A 29 1.74 -6.52 -29.22
C GLU A 29 2.63 -5.38 -28.74
N ILE A 30 2.01 -4.31 -28.23
CA ILE A 30 2.73 -3.31 -27.46
C ILE A 30 3.22 -4.08 -26.23
N LYS A 31 4.47 -4.56 -26.27
CA LYS A 31 5.16 -5.02 -25.07
C LYS A 31 5.11 -3.87 -24.09
N LYS A 32 4.20 -3.96 -23.11
CA LYS A 32 4.15 -3.02 -21.99
C LYS A 32 5.43 -3.25 -21.19
N THR A 33 6.44 -2.45 -21.46
CA THR A 33 7.65 -2.43 -20.64
C THR A 33 7.27 -1.85 -19.28
N LYS A 34 7.46 -2.64 -18.22
CA LYS A 34 7.29 -2.19 -16.85
C LYS A 34 8.15 -0.95 -16.60
N VAL A 35 7.54 0.10 -16.04
CA VAL A 35 8.24 1.36 -15.72
C VAL A 35 8.52 1.35 -14.24
N LEU A 36 9.80 1.24 -13.87
CA LEU A 36 10.24 1.31 -12.48
C LEU A 36 10.38 2.78 -12.04
N PRO A 37 10.12 3.09 -10.76
CA PRO A 37 10.32 4.42 -10.21
C PRO A 37 11.82 4.77 -10.20
N LYS A 38 12.12 6.06 -10.43
CA LYS A 38 13.48 6.56 -10.29
C LYS A 38 13.81 6.69 -8.80
N LEU A 39 14.80 5.92 -8.34
CA LEU A 39 15.28 5.96 -6.96
C LEU A 39 16.50 6.87 -6.86
N GLU A 40 16.41 7.94 -6.07
CA GLU A 40 17.55 8.83 -5.85
C GLU A 40 18.52 8.20 -4.85
N PRO A 41 19.84 8.28 -5.10
CA PRO A 41 20.84 7.78 -4.16
C PRO A 41 20.79 8.57 -2.85
N ASN A 42 21.21 7.94 -1.75
CA ASN A 42 21.22 8.52 -0.41
C ASN A 42 19.83 8.96 0.12
N ARG A 43 18.75 8.33 -0.36
CA ARG A 43 17.42 8.39 0.28
C ARG A 43 17.11 7.10 1.02
N TYR A 44 16.18 7.13 1.96
CA TYR A 44 15.63 5.89 2.52
C TYR A 44 14.68 5.28 1.49
N ASN A 45 14.81 3.98 1.22
CA ASN A 45 13.86 3.27 0.37
C ASN A 45 12.70 2.77 1.22
N VAL A 46 11.49 3.25 0.90
CA VAL A 46 10.26 2.97 1.65
C VAL A 46 9.31 2.19 0.76
N ALA A 47 9.17 0.91 1.06
CA ALA A 47 8.30 0.01 0.34
C ALA A 47 6.93 -0.10 1.01
N PHE A 48 5.86 0.00 0.22
CA PHE A 48 4.49 -0.24 0.64
C PHE A 48 4.02 -1.57 0.11
N LEU A 49 3.76 -2.53 0.99
CA LEU A 49 3.18 -3.81 0.59
C LEU A 49 1.71 -3.60 0.22
N ILE A 50 1.38 -3.81 -1.05
CA ILE A 50 0.02 -3.72 -1.56
C ILE A 50 -0.43 -5.05 -2.16
N MET A 51 -1.72 -5.31 -2.02
CA MET A 51 -2.42 -6.47 -2.59
C MET A 51 -3.90 -6.14 -2.81
N ASP A 52 -4.65 -7.04 -3.45
CA ASP A 52 -6.10 -6.90 -3.54
C ASP A 52 -6.73 -6.76 -2.14
N GLY A 53 -7.66 -5.82 -2.01
CA GLY A 53 -8.31 -5.50 -0.75
C GLY A 53 -7.49 -4.59 0.18
N THR A 54 -6.33 -4.06 -0.23
CA THR A 54 -5.59 -3.06 0.56
C THR A 54 -6.48 -1.84 0.85
N TYR A 55 -6.50 -1.34 2.08
CA TYR A 55 -7.29 -0.17 2.45
C TYR A 55 -6.63 1.13 1.97
N ASN A 56 -7.40 1.98 1.28
CA ASN A 56 -6.89 3.20 0.65
C ASN A 56 -6.18 4.12 1.64
N THR A 57 -6.84 4.50 2.73
CA THR A 57 -6.29 5.52 3.66
C THR A 57 -5.04 5.02 4.37
N GLU A 58 -4.96 3.72 4.65
CA GLU A 58 -3.82 3.13 5.34
C GLU A 58 -2.59 2.96 4.45
N LEU A 59 -2.81 2.94 3.14
CA LEU A 59 -1.77 3.10 2.14
C LEU A 59 -1.42 4.58 1.94
N THR A 60 -2.38 5.42 1.57
CA THR A 60 -2.12 6.77 1.05
C THR A 60 -1.67 7.75 2.12
N ALA A 61 -2.16 7.67 3.36
CA ALA A 61 -1.76 8.58 4.43
C ALA A 61 -0.24 8.52 4.74
N PRO A 62 0.35 7.35 5.06
CA PRO A 62 1.79 7.22 5.19
C PRO A 62 2.54 7.52 3.88
N PHE A 63 1.98 7.14 2.72
CA PHE A 63 2.59 7.42 1.42
C PHE A 63 2.79 8.94 1.20
N ASP A 64 1.76 9.75 1.47
CA ASP A 64 1.82 11.21 1.36
C ASP A 64 2.88 11.81 2.29
N ILE A 65 2.89 11.39 3.56
CA ILE A 65 3.86 11.87 4.56
C ILE A 65 5.30 11.58 4.12
N PHE A 66 5.57 10.34 3.73
CA PHE A 66 6.91 9.92 3.33
C PHE A 66 7.33 10.53 2.00
N GLN A 67 6.42 10.65 1.03
CA GLN A 67 6.73 11.27 -0.25
C GLN A 67 7.02 12.77 -0.10
N HIS A 68 6.34 13.46 0.82
CA HIS A 68 6.59 14.89 1.08
C HIS A 68 7.95 15.19 1.73
N THR A 69 8.71 14.18 2.15
CA THR A 69 10.10 14.38 2.61
C THR A 69 11.01 14.93 1.51
N ILE A 70 10.67 14.74 0.23
CA ILE A 70 11.47 15.27 -0.89
C ILE A 70 11.48 16.81 -0.96
N PHE A 71 10.51 17.46 -0.33
CA PHE A 71 10.41 18.92 -0.27
C PHE A 71 11.08 19.51 0.98
N ARG A 72 11.78 18.68 1.77
CA ARG A 72 12.45 19.11 3.00
C ARG A 72 13.96 19.07 2.82
N GLU A 73 14.60 20.16 3.24
CA GLU A 73 16.05 20.30 3.19
C GLU A 73 16.71 19.79 4.48
N GLY A 74 17.97 19.39 4.38
CA GLY A 74 18.78 19.00 5.54
C GLY A 74 18.42 17.64 6.17
N ILE A 75 17.57 16.85 5.51
CA ILE A 75 17.21 15.49 5.95
C ILE A 75 17.52 14.46 4.86
N LYS A 76 17.67 13.20 5.29
CA LYS A 76 17.71 12.06 4.36
C LYS A 76 16.29 11.77 3.88
N ALA A 77 15.88 12.33 2.74
CA ALA A 77 14.55 12.14 2.15
C ALA A 77 14.26 10.66 1.80
N MET A 78 13.03 10.36 1.38
CA MET A 78 12.55 9.01 1.10
C MET A 78 12.31 8.80 -0.41
N ASN A 79 12.67 7.63 -0.92
CA ASN A 79 12.15 7.06 -2.16
C ASN A 79 10.96 6.18 -1.77
N VAL A 80 9.75 6.56 -2.19
CA VAL A 80 8.52 5.86 -1.82
C VAL A 80 8.03 5.08 -3.03
N PHE A 81 7.76 3.79 -2.86
CA PHE A 81 7.29 2.92 -3.93
C PHE A 81 6.44 1.77 -3.37
N THR A 82 5.68 1.14 -4.25
CA THR A 82 4.78 0.03 -3.95
C THR A 82 5.37 -1.32 -4.37
N VAL A 83 5.06 -2.37 -3.62
CA VAL A 83 5.48 -3.74 -3.91
C VAL A 83 4.29 -4.69 -3.81
N ALA A 84 4.17 -5.62 -4.75
CA ALA A 84 3.16 -6.67 -4.77
C ALA A 84 3.75 -7.99 -5.28
N ASN A 85 2.99 -9.10 -5.28
CA ASN A 85 3.38 -10.35 -5.93
C ASN A 85 3.00 -10.41 -7.42
N THR A 86 2.55 -9.29 -7.99
CA THR A 86 1.98 -9.22 -9.33
C THR A 86 2.45 -7.98 -10.06
N ASP A 87 2.47 -8.04 -11.40
CA ASP A 87 2.62 -6.88 -12.29
C ASP A 87 1.27 -6.29 -12.71
N GLU A 88 0.17 -6.99 -12.42
CA GLU A 88 -1.17 -6.52 -12.72
C GLU A 88 -1.64 -5.51 -11.67
N ALA A 89 -2.59 -4.67 -12.05
CA ALA A 89 -3.19 -3.74 -11.11
C ALA A 89 -3.93 -4.50 -9.99
N ILE A 90 -3.68 -4.13 -8.73
CA ILE A 90 -4.49 -4.57 -7.60
C ILE A 90 -5.73 -3.69 -7.50
N THR A 91 -6.79 -4.20 -6.88
CA THR A 91 -7.99 -3.45 -6.51
C THR A 91 -8.05 -3.31 -4.99
N THR A 92 -7.91 -2.09 -4.51
CA THR A 92 -8.07 -1.74 -3.09
C THR A 92 -9.48 -2.05 -2.56
N PHE A 93 -9.64 -2.09 -1.24
CA PHE A 93 -10.93 -2.39 -0.60
C PHE A 93 -12.05 -1.43 -1.08
N GLU A 94 -11.75 -0.14 -1.19
CA GLU A 94 -12.71 0.88 -1.64
C GLU A 94 -12.73 1.07 -3.18
N GLY A 95 -12.02 0.22 -3.94
CA GLY A 95 -12.21 0.09 -5.40
C GLY A 95 -11.25 0.88 -6.30
N MET A 96 -10.21 1.54 -5.76
CA MET A 96 -9.12 2.09 -6.57
C MET A 96 -8.28 0.97 -7.19
N ARG A 97 -7.86 1.15 -8.44
CA ARG A 97 -6.90 0.26 -9.11
C ARG A 97 -5.50 0.86 -9.11
N ILE A 98 -4.53 0.13 -8.58
CA ILE A 98 -3.16 0.61 -8.41
C ILE A 98 -2.21 -0.36 -9.11
N LEU A 99 -1.33 0.16 -9.96
CA LEU A 99 -0.27 -0.63 -10.59
C LEU A 99 0.94 -0.67 -9.65
N PRO A 100 1.41 -1.87 -9.24
CA PRO A 100 2.59 -1.99 -8.39
C PRO A 100 3.86 -1.51 -9.11
N ASP A 101 4.75 -0.84 -8.38
CA ASP A 101 6.07 -0.43 -8.91
C ASP A 101 6.99 -1.65 -9.07
N PHE A 102 7.01 -2.55 -8.09
CA PHE A 102 7.81 -3.77 -8.10
C PHE A 102 6.97 -5.01 -7.79
N ASN A 103 7.38 -6.12 -8.41
CA ASN A 103 6.90 -7.45 -8.10
C ASN A 103 7.96 -8.19 -7.29
N TYR A 104 7.73 -8.37 -6.00
CA TYR A 104 8.71 -8.94 -5.08
C TYR A 104 9.03 -10.42 -5.32
N LEU A 105 8.33 -11.09 -6.25
CA LEU A 105 8.63 -12.47 -6.63
C LEU A 105 9.66 -12.58 -7.76
N ILE A 106 9.75 -11.58 -8.62
CA ILE A 106 10.49 -11.70 -9.89
C ILE A 106 11.44 -10.55 -10.17
N ASP A 107 11.24 -9.38 -9.54
CA ASP A 107 12.10 -8.23 -9.74
C ASP A 107 13.30 -8.24 -8.80
N GLU A 108 14.37 -7.59 -9.24
CA GLU A 108 15.43 -7.14 -8.35
C GLU A 108 14.93 -5.91 -7.57
N LEU A 109 14.80 -6.07 -6.25
CA LEU A 109 14.37 -4.99 -5.37
C LEU A 109 15.57 -4.15 -4.89
N PRO A 110 15.41 -2.83 -4.74
CA PRO A 110 16.37 -2.06 -3.95
C PRO A 110 16.35 -2.55 -2.49
N LEU A 111 17.42 -2.27 -1.74
CA LEU A 111 17.40 -2.43 -0.28
C LEU A 111 16.20 -1.65 0.29
N ILE A 112 15.33 -2.31 1.05
CA ILE A 112 14.17 -1.69 1.70
C ILE A 112 14.59 -1.25 3.11
N ASP A 113 14.77 0.05 3.32
CA ASP A 113 15.10 0.61 4.63
C ASP A 113 13.88 0.62 5.56
N ILE A 114 12.69 0.88 5.00
CA ILE A 114 11.43 0.99 5.74
C ILE A 114 10.36 0.20 4.99
N LEU A 115 9.72 -0.75 5.66
CA LEU A 115 8.56 -1.46 5.12
C LEU A 115 7.28 -0.94 5.78
N VAL A 116 6.28 -0.59 4.98
CA VAL A 116 4.94 -0.25 5.44
C VAL A 116 3.99 -1.37 5.06
N VAL A 117 3.25 -1.89 6.04
CA VAL A 117 2.23 -2.92 5.86
C VAL A 117 0.85 -2.34 6.23
N PRO A 118 0.11 -1.80 5.26
CA PRO A 118 -1.29 -1.42 5.45
C PRO A 118 -2.19 -2.62 5.80
N SER A 119 -3.42 -2.38 6.26
CA SER A 119 -4.44 -3.43 6.27
C SER A 119 -4.88 -3.80 4.85
N ALA A 120 -5.28 -5.06 4.68
CA ALA A 120 -6.04 -5.53 3.55
C ALA A 120 -7.22 -6.37 4.04
N GLU A 121 -8.28 -6.43 3.23
CA GLU A 121 -9.57 -7.07 3.53
C GLU A 121 -9.46 -8.44 4.22
N ASN A 122 -8.46 -9.24 3.90
CA ASN A 122 -8.35 -10.62 4.38
C ASN A 122 -7.10 -10.88 5.25
N HIS A 123 -6.48 -9.83 5.80
CA HIS A 123 -5.33 -9.91 6.73
C HIS A 123 -5.65 -10.60 8.07
N LEU A 124 -6.92 -10.84 8.37
CA LEU A 124 -7.35 -11.63 9.53
C LEU A 124 -7.57 -13.12 9.22
N GLY A 125 -7.29 -13.56 7.98
CA GLY A 125 -7.65 -14.88 7.48
C GLY A 125 -6.76 -15.34 6.34
N LYS A 126 -7.34 -15.55 5.14
CA LYS A 126 -6.66 -16.22 4.01
C LYS A 126 -5.34 -15.59 3.58
N ASP A 127 -5.15 -14.28 3.72
CA ASP A 127 -3.90 -13.64 3.30
C ASP A 127 -2.73 -14.09 4.20
N LEU A 128 -3.00 -14.48 5.45
CA LEU A 128 -1.98 -15.05 6.34
C LEU A 128 -1.51 -16.45 5.93
N GLU A 129 -2.19 -17.09 4.97
CA GLU A 129 -1.78 -18.37 4.37
C GLU A 129 -0.85 -18.17 3.16
N ASP A 130 -0.74 -16.95 2.63
CA ASP A 130 0.17 -16.61 1.54
C ASP A 130 1.63 -16.66 2.01
N GLN A 131 2.27 -17.80 1.79
CA GLN A 131 3.67 -18.00 2.15
C GLN A 131 4.63 -17.10 1.38
N ALA A 132 4.30 -16.66 0.17
CA ALA A 132 5.15 -15.75 -0.57
C ALA A 132 5.18 -14.38 0.10
N MET A 133 4.02 -13.83 0.47
CA MET A 133 3.93 -12.57 1.22
C MET A 133 4.64 -12.68 2.58
N ILE A 134 4.35 -13.73 3.36
CA ILE A 134 4.98 -13.92 4.67
C ILE A 134 6.51 -14.04 4.56
N ASN A 135 7.01 -14.78 3.57
CA ASN A 135 8.46 -14.92 3.36
C ASN A 135 9.10 -13.61 2.87
N PHE A 136 8.42 -12.84 2.04
CA PHE A 136 8.87 -11.51 1.62
C PHE A 136 9.05 -10.59 2.84
N VAL A 137 8.04 -10.49 3.70
CA VAL A 137 8.10 -9.67 4.93
C VAL A 137 9.26 -10.11 5.84
N LYS A 138 9.45 -11.42 6.04
CA LYS A 138 10.58 -11.95 6.82
C LYS A 138 11.94 -11.68 6.20
N GLN A 139 12.02 -11.64 4.86
CA GLN A 139 13.26 -11.34 4.17
C GLN A 139 13.64 -9.87 4.33
N VAL A 140 12.67 -8.96 4.16
CA VAL A 140 12.87 -7.52 4.37
C VAL A 140 13.26 -7.21 5.80
N ASP A 141 12.66 -7.90 6.78
CA ASP A 141 12.97 -7.72 8.20
C ASP A 141 14.46 -7.80 8.53
N LYS A 142 15.21 -8.68 7.86
CA LYS A 142 16.63 -8.89 8.18
C LYS A 142 17.49 -7.64 8.04
N GLU A 143 17.11 -6.72 7.16
CA GLU A 143 17.91 -5.54 6.82
C GLU A 143 17.16 -4.22 7.03
N ALA A 144 15.82 -4.25 7.12
CA ALA A 144 15.02 -3.06 7.34
C ALA A 144 15.36 -2.37 8.67
N LYS A 145 15.44 -1.04 8.62
CA LYS A 145 15.64 -0.18 9.80
C LYS A 145 14.36 0.00 10.58
N PHE A 146 13.22 0.06 9.88
CA PHE A 146 11.90 0.13 10.48
C PHE A 146 10.90 -0.71 9.69
N ILE A 147 9.93 -1.29 10.40
CA ILE A 147 8.74 -1.90 9.82
C ILE A 147 7.53 -1.32 10.52
N THR A 148 6.64 -0.71 9.74
CA THR A 148 5.39 -0.14 10.24
C THR A 148 4.21 -0.99 9.80
N SER A 149 3.18 -1.07 10.64
CA SER A 149 1.88 -1.62 10.24
C SER A 149 0.73 -0.72 10.66
N HIS A 150 -0.35 -0.82 9.89
CA HIS A 150 -1.60 -0.11 10.12
C HIS A 150 -2.73 -1.13 10.20
N CYS A 151 -3.56 -1.02 11.24
CA CYS A 151 -4.72 -1.90 11.46
C CYS A 151 -4.28 -3.37 11.34
N ASP A 152 -4.95 -4.16 10.49
CA ASP A 152 -4.69 -5.60 10.38
C ASP A 152 -3.35 -5.96 9.72
N GLY A 153 -2.58 -5.00 9.20
CA GLY A 153 -1.19 -5.23 8.83
C GLY A 153 -0.34 -5.82 9.96
N ALA A 154 -0.73 -5.59 11.22
CA ALA A 154 -0.08 -6.18 12.38
C ALA A 154 -0.20 -7.71 12.43
N PHE A 155 -1.28 -8.29 11.88
CA PHE A 155 -1.46 -9.76 11.81
C PHE A 155 -0.44 -10.40 10.86
N VAL A 156 -0.07 -9.70 9.78
CA VAL A 156 0.99 -10.15 8.86
C VAL A 156 2.34 -10.19 9.59
N LEU A 157 2.67 -9.15 10.35
CA LEU A 157 3.91 -9.11 11.13
C LEU A 157 3.93 -10.19 12.23
N ALA A 158 2.81 -10.40 12.92
CA ALA A 158 2.65 -11.47 13.90
C ALA A 158 2.82 -12.86 13.28
N LYS A 159 2.15 -13.12 12.15
CA LYS A 159 2.25 -14.38 11.42
C LYS A 159 3.67 -14.67 10.91
N ALA A 160 4.37 -13.62 10.49
CA ALA A 160 5.77 -13.69 10.07
C ALA A 160 6.74 -13.90 11.25
N GLY A 161 6.28 -13.77 12.49
CA GLY A 161 7.05 -13.95 13.71
C GLY A 161 7.90 -12.74 14.12
N LEU A 162 7.68 -11.58 13.47
CA LEU A 162 8.44 -10.34 13.72
C LEU A 162 8.12 -9.74 15.09
N LEU A 163 6.89 -9.92 15.55
CA LEU A 163 6.42 -9.34 16.81
C LEU A 163 6.73 -10.23 18.03
N ASN A 164 7.44 -11.34 17.85
CA ASN A 164 7.82 -12.22 18.97
C ASN A 164 8.69 -11.46 19.98
N ASN A 165 8.27 -11.47 21.26
CA ASN A 165 8.90 -10.69 22.34
C ASN A 165 8.87 -9.18 22.10
N LYS A 166 7.89 -8.68 21.34
CA LYS A 166 7.66 -7.27 21.09
C LYS A 166 6.29 -6.85 21.59
N VAL A 167 6.23 -5.63 22.12
CA VAL A 167 4.95 -4.99 22.43
C VAL A 167 4.37 -4.43 21.14
N SER A 168 3.08 -4.66 20.92
CA SER A 168 2.40 -4.26 19.67
C SER A 168 0.96 -3.84 19.93
N THR A 169 0.29 -3.28 18.92
CA THR A 169 -1.14 -2.99 18.87
C THR A 169 -1.68 -3.28 17.47
N THR A 170 -3.00 -3.33 17.32
CA THR A 170 -3.69 -3.40 16.03
C THR A 170 -4.95 -2.52 16.07
N PHE A 171 -5.86 -2.68 15.11
CA PHE A 171 -7.16 -2.01 15.11
C PHE A 171 -7.96 -2.32 16.38
N PRO A 172 -8.67 -1.33 16.97
CA PRO A 172 -9.30 -1.51 18.28
C PRO A 172 -10.26 -2.70 18.40
N SER A 173 -11.05 -3.02 17.36
CA SER A 173 -11.97 -4.18 17.41
C SER A 173 -11.28 -5.53 17.23
N ASP A 174 -10.05 -5.55 16.74
CA ASP A 174 -9.34 -6.78 16.38
C ASP A 174 -8.26 -7.17 17.38
N ILE A 175 -8.09 -6.38 18.46
CA ILE A 175 -7.17 -6.64 19.56
C ILE A 175 -7.37 -8.05 20.15
N ASP A 176 -8.61 -8.38 20.54
CA ASP A 176 -8.88 -9.64 21.22
C ASP A 176 -8.72 -10.83 20.26
N LYS A 177 -9.12 -10.65 19.00
CA LYS A 177 -8.87 -11.65 17.95
C LYS A 177 -7.38 -11.88 17.72
N MET A 178 -6.57 -10.83 17.71
CA MET A 178 -5.11 -10.95 17.56
C MET A 178 -4.50 -11.69 18.76
N ARG A 179 -4.99 -11.45 19.97
CA ARG A 179 -4.57 -12.19 21.18
C ARG A 179 -4.95 -13.67 21.11
N ASP A 180 -6.15 -13.99 20.64
CA ASP A 180 -6.59 -15.37 20.48
C ASP A 180 -5.74 -16.12 19.44
N MET A 181 -5.41 -15.46 18.33
CA MET A 181 -4.59 -16.05 17.26
C MET A 181 -3.11 -16.16 17.63
N PHE A 182 -2.59 -15.23 18.43
CA PHE A 182 -1.18 -15.14 18.82
C PHE A 182 -1.02 -14.96 20.34
N PRO A 183 -1.34 -15.99 21.15
CA PRO A 183 -1.49 -15.87 22.61
C PRO A 183 -0.19 -15.53 23.37
N ASN A 184 0.97 -15.62 22.71
CA ASN A 184 2.26 -15.28 23.30
C ASN A 184 2.68 -13.83 23.06
N LEU A 185 1.92 -13.05 22.27
CA LEU A 185 2.25 -11.66 21.97
C LEU A 185 1.73 -10.71 23.05
N ASP A 186 2.52 -9.68 23.36
CA ASP A 186 2.09 -8.56 24.21
C ASP A 186 1.37 -7.51 23.35
N ILE A 187 0.05 -7.65 23.25
CA ILE A 187 -0.80 -6.76 22.45
C ILE A 187 -1.50 -5.77 23.36
N ARG A 188 -1.19 -4.49 23.19
CA ARG A 188 -1.73 -3.37 23.97
C ARG A 188 -3.02 -2.86 23.36
N LYS A 189 -3.92 -2.43 24.23
CA LYS A 189 -5.18 -1.78 23.89
C LYS A 189 -5.12 -0.30 24.29
N GLU A 190 -6.07 0.49 23.82
CA GLU A 190 -6.25 1.91 24.22
C GLU A 190 -5.03 2.80 23.87
N VAL A 191 -4.23 2.38 22.90
CA VAL A 191 -3.14 3.14 22.29
C VAL A 191 -3.36 3.24 20.78
N LEU A 192 -2.96 4.34 20.17
CA LEU A 192 -3.03 4.55 18.74
C LEU A 192 -1.88 3.85 18.03
N PHE A 193 -0.69 3.89 18.61
CA PHE A 193 0.46 3.14 18.13
C PHE A 193 1.37 2.69 19.27
N VAL A 194 2.15 1.65 18.98
CA VAL A 194 3.24 1.15 19.81
C VAL A 194 4.52 1.18 18.99
N HIS A 195 5.61 1.66 19.59
CA HIS A 195 6.97 1.57 19.05
C HIS A 195 7.83 0.68 19.96
N ASP A 196 8.30 -0.46 19.45
CA ASP A 196 9.26 -1.35 20.14
C ASP A 196 10.37 -1.78 19.18
N GLY A 197 11.59 -1.28 19.43
CA GLY A 197 12.75 -1.56 18.61
C GLY A 197 12.61 -0.95 17.22
N LYS A 198 12.53 -1.79 16.17
CA LYS A 198 12.31 -1.34 14.79
C LYS A 198 10.85 -1.41 14.35
N TYR A 199 9.94 -1.88 15.21
CA TYR A 199 8.55 -2.13 14.85
C TYR A 199 7.65 -1.01 15.36
N ILE A 200 6.85 -0.44 14.46
CA ILE A 200 5.79 0.52 14.79
C ILE A 200 4.47 -0.07 14.35
N THR A 201 3.64 -0.49 15.29
CA THR A 201 2.31 -1.04 15.01
C THR A 201 1.26 0.00 15.39
N SER A 202 0.21 0.16 14.60
CA SER A 202 -0.78 1.21 14.80
C SER A 202 -2.21 0.76 14.51
N ALA A 203 -3.17 1.50 15.06
CA ALA A 203 -4.59 1.26 14.89
C ALA A 203 -5.07 1.43 13.45
N GLY A 204 -4.35 2.13 12.57
CA GLY A 204 -4.71 2.33 11.16
C GLY A 204 -5.88 3.30 10.93
N GLY A 205 -6.64 3.09 9.84
CA GLY A 205 -7.61 4.06 9.33
C GLY A 205 -7.01 5.45 9.05
N ALA A 206 -7.76 6.52 9.32
CA ALA A 206 -7.24 7.89 9.23
C ALA A 206 -6.07 8.13 10.20
N LYS A 207 -5.92 7.29 11.23
CA LYS A 207 -4.85 7.40 12.23
C LYS A 207 -3.48 6.94 11.72
N SER A 208 -3.42 6.45 10.49
CA SER A 208 -2.16 6.12 9.81
C SER A 208 -1.29 7.35 9.55
N PHE A 209 -1.86 8.56 9.47
CA PHE A 209 -1.08 9.81 9.42
C PHE A 209 -0.22 9.99 10.67
N GLU A 210 -0.80 9.75 11.85
CA GLU A 210 -0.12 9.95 13.14
C GLU A 210 1.06 8.97 13.31
N ALA A 211 0.91 7.71 12.92
CA ALA A 211 2.00 6.74 12.97
C ALA A 211 3.14 7.09 11.98
N ALA A 212 2.80 7.59 10.79
CA ALA A 212 3.79 8.04 9.80
C ALA A 212 4.52 9.31 10.27
N LEU A 213 3.78 10.29 10.78
CA LEU A 213 4.34 11.52 11.34
C LEU A 213 5.22 11.23 12.56
N TYR A 214 4.84 10.27 13.40
CA TYR A 214 5.67 9.80 14.50
C TYR A 214 7.02 9.25 14.00
N LEU A 215 7.04 8.40 12.99
CA LEU A 215 8.29 7.90 12.42
C LEU A 215 9.15 9.04 11.85
N CYS A 216 8.55 10.01 11.17
CA CYS A 216 9.27 11.21 10.72
C CYS A 216 9.80 12.06 11.88
N GLU A 217 9.05 12.21 12.98
CA GLU A 217 9.52 12.90 14.18
C GLU A 217 10.68 12.16 14.83
N PHE A 218 10.61 10.84 14.90
CA PHE A 218 11.67 10.00 15.43
C PHE A 218 12.96 10.12 14.59
N LEU A 219 12.84 10.13 13.26
CA LEU A 219 13.99 10.18 12.34
C LEU A 219 14.58 11.59 12.18
N TYR A 220 13.74 12.62 12.17
CA TYR A 220 14.13 13.96 11.73
C TYR A 220 13.87 15.06 12.78
N GLY A 221 13.27 14.71 13.90
CA GLY A 221 12.91 15.62 14.99
C GLY A 221 11.59 16.37 14.77
N LYS A 222 11.05 16.87 15.89
CA LYS A 222 9.73 17.54 15.99
C LYS A 222 9.51 18.62 14.95
N LYS A 223 10.51 19.47 14.69
CA LYS A 223 10.40 20.58 13.73
C LYS A 223 10.10 20.10 12.31
N VAL A 224 10.78 19.04 11.85
CA VAL A 224 10.58 18.51 10.49
C VAL A 224 9.22 17.82 10.38
N ALA A 225 8.83 17.04 11.41
CA ALA A 225 7.51 16.41 11.44
C ALA A 225 6.36 17.43 11.41
N GLN A 226 6.46 18.52 12.18
CA GLN A 226 5.49 19.61 12.13
C GLN A 226 5.43 20.31 10.77
N GLN A 227 6.57 20.48 10.10
CA GLN A 227 6.61 21.03 8.74
C GLN A 227 5.93 20.09 7.73
N LEU A 228 6.17 18.79 7.82
CA LEU A 228 5.51 17.76 7.00
C LEU A 228 4.00 17.79 7.22
N ALA A 229 3.56 17.72 8.47
CA ALA A 229 2.16 17.80 8.87
C ALA A 229 1.48 19.07 8.37
N GLY A 230 2.12 20.23 8.55
CA GLY A 230 1.59 21.52 8.07
C GLY A 230 1.43 21.59 6.55
N GLY A 231 2.24 20.85 5.78
CA GLY A 231 2.06 20.71 4.34
C GLY A 231 0.78 19.97 3.92
N LEU A 232 0.22 19.18 4.83
CA LEU A 232 -1.06 18.48 4.68
C LEU A 232 -2.17 19.10 5.56
N VAL A 233 -1.91 20.26 6.16
CA VAL A 233 -2.86 20.97 7.06
C VAL A 233 -3.24 20.13 8.29
N ILE A 234 -2.29 19.34 8.79
CA ILE A 234 -2.42 18.57 10.03
C ILE A 234 -1.71 19.33 11.16
N ASP A 235 -2.41 19.53 12.28
CA ASP A 235 -1.82 20.04 13.51
C ASP A 235 -1.18 18.89 14.29
N TRP A 236 0.15 18.74 14.14
CA TRP A 236 0.89 17.62 14.68
C TRP A 236 1.58 17.95 16.01
N ASN A 237 1.24 17.17 17.03
CA ASN A 237 1.97 17.07 18.28
C ASN A 237 1.87 15.65 18.82
N VAL A 238 3.00 14.93 18.87
CA VAL A 238 3.06 13.55 19.36
C VAL A 238 2.53 13.40 20.79
N ASP A 239 2.70 14.43 21.63
CA ASP A 239 2.25 14.42 23.04
C ASP A 239 0.72 14.31 23.17
N ASN A 240 -0.03 14.66 22.12
CA ASN A 240 -1.49 14.59 22.07
C ASN A 240 -2.01 13.25 21.53
N VAL A 241 -1.12 12.36 21.08
CA VAL A 241 -1.48 11.07 20.51
C VAL A 241 -1.31 9.98 21.56
N PRO A 242 -2.33 9.17 21.88
CA PRO A 242 -2.16 8.05 22.80
C PRO A 242 -1.18 7.04 22.20
N HIS A 243 -0.01 6.86 22.82
CA HIS A 243 1.00 5.96 22.29
C HIS A 243 1.87 5.35 23.39
N LEU A 244 2.58 4.29 23.03
CA LEU A 244 3.55 3.63 23.90
C LEU A 244 4.87 3.47 23.15
N VAL A 245 5.96 3.96 23.75
CA VAL A 245 7.32 3.70 23.29
C VAL A 245 7.98 2.78 24.31
N ILE A 246 8.51 1.66 23.84
CA ILE A 246 9.25 0.72 24.67
C ILE A 246 10.72 1.11 24.60
N ASP A 247 11.21 1.72 25.68
CA ASP A 247 12.63 1.93 25.86
C ASP A 247 13.31 0.56 25.96
N GLN A 248 14.28 0.31 25.07
CA GLN A 248 15.12 -0.87 25.24
C GLN A 248 16.15 -0.58 26.34
N PRO A 249 16.35 -1.52 27.29
CA PRO A 249 17.35 -1.38 28.35
C PRO A 249 18.78 -1.28 27.81
#